data_AF-A0A964J1L8-F1
#
_entry.id   AF-A0A964J1L8-F1
#
_cell.length_a   1.000
_cell.length_b   1.000
_cell.length_c   1.000
_cell.angle_alpha   90.00
_cell.angle_beta   90.00
_cell.angle_gamma   90.00
#
_symmetry.space_group_name_H-M   'P 1'
#
loop_
_entity.id
_entity.type
_entity.pdbx_description
1 polymer ?
#
loop_
_entity_poly.entity_id
_entity_poly.type
_entity_poly.pdbx_seq_one_letter_code
_entity_poly.pdbx_strand_id
1 'polypeptide(L)'
;MLDLPNLCAASFRYVPDARQFICVGTAGGPAGGIAFVTSPDLRIWSTQRVILPGTETGSYVCGGPEPTMYYSLIDPDSPSRNFETVVGKTAYVYYTRFHYTNCQMTLDRDLVRIPISVTVG
;
A
#
# COMPACT_ATOMS: atom_id res chain seq x y z
N MET A 1 3.74 -18.72 -13.46
CA MET A 1 3.06 -18.02 -12.36
C MET A 1 4.10 -17.11 -11.73
N LEU A 2 3.81 -15.83 -11.49
CA LEU A 2 4.75 -14.94 -10.80
C LEU A 2 4.67 -15.24 -9.30
N ASP A 3 5.80 -15.52 -8.66
CA ASP A 3 5.89 -15.60 -7.18
C ASP A 3 5.87 -14.17 -6.63
N LEU A 4 4.68 -13.59 -6.59
CA LEU A 4 4.47 -12.29 -5.98
C LEU A 4 4.56 -12.43 -4.46
N PRO A 5 5.22 -11.50 -3.75
CA PRO A 5 5.08 -11.42 -2.31
C PRO A 5 3.60 -11.36 -1.93
N ASN A 6 3.18 -11.99 -0.84
CA ASN A 6 1.79 -11.92 -0.35
C ASN A 6 1.29 -10.47 -0.16
N LEU A 7 2.23 -9.54 0.03
CA LEU A 7 2.03 -8.09 0.05
C LEU A 7 1.45 -7.52 -1.27
N CYS A 8 1.72 -8.15 -2.41
CA CYS A 8 1.57 -7.58 -3.75
C CYS A 8 0.31 -7.97 -4.51
N ALA A 9 -0.70 -8.49 -3.81
CA ALA A 9 -1.98 -8.81 -4.43
C ALA A 9 -2.78 -7.58 -4.93
N ALA A 10 -2.40 -6.35 -4.56
CA ALA A 10 -3.25 -5.16 -4.74
C ALA A 10 -2.71 -4.07 -5.68
N SER A 11 -1.49 -3.56 -5.46
CA SER A 11 -1.04 -2.35 -6.15
C SER A 11 0.46 -2.33 -6.43
N PHE A 12 0.85 -2.44 -7.71
CA PHE A 12 2.21 -2.16 -8.15
C PHE A 12 2.26 -1.10 -9.26
N ARG A 13 3.37 -0.35 -9.31
CA ARG A 13 3.67 0.71 -10.27
C ARG A 13 5.10 0.62 -10.73
N TYR A 14 5.40 1.11 -11.92
CA TYR A 14 6.78 1.27 -12.38
C TYR A 14 7.30 2.66 -12.03
N VAL A 15 8.52 2.75 -11.53
CA VAL A 15 9.24 4.01 -11.25
C VAL A 15 10.38 4.12 -12.26
N PRO A 16 10.21 4.87 -13.37
CA PRO A 16 11.18 4.89 -14.47
C PRO A 16 12.56 5.37 -14.03
N ASP A 17 12.63 6.43 -13.22
CA ASP A 17 13.89 7.02 -12.76
C ASP A 17 14.73 6.05 -11.92
N ALA A 18 14.08 5.15 -11.18
CA ALA A 18 14.73 4.10 -10.39
C ALA A 18 14.93 2.79 -11.17
N ARG A 19 14.24 2.63 -12.31
CA ARG A 19 14.10 1.36 -13.03
C ARG A 19 13.62 0.22 -12.12
N GLN A 20 12.69 0.53 -11.22
CA GLN A 20 12.13 -0.40 -10.25
C GLN A 20 10.61 -0.44 -10.39
N PHE A 21 10.03 -1.61 -10.23
CA PHE A 21 8.66 -1.76 -9.79
C PHE A 21 8.59 -1.52 -8.29
N ILE A 22 7.58 -0.78 -7.85
CA ILE A 22 7.20 -0.67 -6.46
C ILE A 22 5.84 -1.34 -6.27
N CYS A 23 5.71 -2.10 -5.21
CA CYS A 23 4.47 -2.71 -4.78
C CYS A 23 4.14 -2.19 -3.38
N VAL A 24 2.90 -1.75 -3.16
CA VAL A 24 2.38 -1.30 -1.87
C VAL A 24 1.25 -2.21 -1.44
N GLY A 25 1.24 -2.56 -0.15
CA GLY A 25 0.21 -3.41 0.42
C GLY A 25 0.31 -3.54 1.93
N THR A 26 -0.29 -4.61 2.42
CA THR A 26 -0.33 -4.98 3.83
C THR A 26 1.02 -5.44 4.40
N ALA A 27 1.55 -4.73 5.40
CA ALA A 27 2.77 -5.15 6.08
C ALA A 27 2.60 -6.50 6.79
N GLY A 28 3.46 -7.47 6.47
CA GLY A 28 3.53 -8.72 7.22
C GLY A 28 4.02 -8.52 8.66
N GLY A 29 3.55 -9.37 9.58
CA GLY A 29 3.97 -9.40 10.98
C GLY A 29 2.98 -8.72 11.95
N PRO A 30 3.26 -8.74 13.26
CA PRO A 30 2.30 -8.32 14.30
C PRO A 30 1.95 -6.83 14.29
N ALA A 31 2.73 -6.00 13.61
CA ALA A 31 2.51 -4.56 13.53
C ALA A 31 1.47 -4.15 12.48
N GLY A 32 1.21 -5.00 11.47
CA GLY A 32 0.30 -4.71 10.35
C GLY A 32 0.60 -3.37 9.63
N GLY A 33 -0.39 -2.88 8.90
CA GLY A 33 -0.36 -1.56 8.27
C GLY A 33 0.11 -1.56 6.83
N ILE A 34 0.73 -0.48 6.40
CA ILE A 34 1.13 -0.21 5.02
C ILE A 34 2.63 -0.46 4.87
N ALA A 35 3.01 -1.28 3.90
CA ALA A 35 4.40 -1.53 3.54
C ALA A 35 4.60 -1.53 2.03
N PHE A 36 5.87 -1.50 1.63
CA PHE A 36 6.28 -1.66 0.25
C PHE A 36 7.44 -2.63 0.08
N VAL A 37 7.54 -3.16 -1.14
CA VAL A 37 8.69 -3.88 -1.68
C VAL A 37 8.98 -3.35 -3.07
N THR A 38 10.22 -3.48 -3.52
CA THR A 38 10.62 -3.13 -4.88
C THR A 38 11.18 -4.32 -5.63
N SER A 39 11.14 -4.26 -6.95
CA SER A 39 11.73 -5.28 -7.82
C SER A 39 12.21 -4.65 -9.12
N PRO A 40 13.38 -5.05 -9.66
CA PRO A 40 13.79 -4.62 -11.00
C PRO A 40 13.04 -5.35 -12.13
N ASP A 41 12.47 -6.53 -11.87
CA ASP A 41 12.06 -7.49 -12.92
C ASP A 41 10.77 -8.28 -12.62
N LEU A 42 10.07 -7.96 -11.52
CA LEU A 42 8.89 -8.67 -11.00
C LEU A 42 9.14 -10.11 -10.55
N ARG A 43 10.41 -10.54 -10.47
CA ARG A 43 10.80 -11.90 -10.04
C ARG A 43 11.59 -11.85 -8.75
N ILE A 44 12.56 -10.94 -8.66
CA ILE A 44 13.40 -10.74 -7.48
C ILE A 44 12.85 -9.54 -6.71
N TRP A 45 12.47 -9.75 -5.46
CA TRP A 45 11.85 -8.73 -4.62
C TRP A 45 12.74 -8.35 -3.43
N SER A 46 12.72 -7.08 -3.06
CA SER A 46 13.39 -6.58 -1.86
C SER A 46 12.73 -7.14 -0.59
N THR A 47 13.42 -7.03 0.54
CA THR A 47 12.77 -7.15 1.85
C THR A 47 11.72 -6.05 2.02
N GLN A 48 10.62 -6.38 2.70
CA GLN A 48 9.55 -5.45 3.02
C GLN A 48 10.05 -4.28 3.87
N ARG A 49 9.55 -3.07 3.59
CA ARG A 49 9.73 -1.88 4.42
C ARG A 49 8.39 -1.26 4.78
N VAL A 50 8.18 -0.96 6.07
CA VAL A 50 6.94 -0.35 6.57
C VAL A 50 6.92 1.14 6.22
N ILE A 51 5.80 1.60 5.64
CA ILE A 51 5.48 3.02 5.41
C ILE A 51 4.78 3.57 6.64
N LEU A 52 3.74 2.88 7.11
CA LEU A 52 2.91 3.31 8.22
C LEU A 52 2.41 2.06 8.97
N PRO A 53 2.64 1.93 10.28
CA PRO A 53 2.05 0.83 11.07
C PRO A 53 0.53 1.01 11.18
N GLY A 54 -0.21 -0.07 11.38
CA GLY A 54 -1.66 0.00 11.46
C GLY A 54 -2.34 -1.32 11.77
N THR A 55 -3.63 -1.25 12.08
CA THR A 55 -4.45 -2.43 12.34
C THR A 55 -5.11 -2.89 11.04
N GLU A 56 -5.22 -4.19 10.84
CA GLU A 56 -5.97 -4.77 9.72
C GLU A 56 -7.28 -5.36 10.23
N THR A 57 -8.26 -5.57 9.34
CA THR A 57 -9.56 -6.10 9.77
C THR A 57 -9.46 -7.52 10.33
N GLY A 58 -8.50 -8.31 9.86
CA GLY A 58 -8.25 -9.66 10.35
C GLY A 58 -7.60 -9.72 11.73
N SER A 59 -6.96 -8.63 12.17
CA SER A 59 -6.26 -8.52 13.46
C SER A 59 -6.91 -7.50 14.41
N TYR A 60 -8.08 -6.96 14.04
CA TYR A 60 -8.79 -5.97 14.83
C TYR A 60 -9.26 -6.55 16.18
N VAL A 61 -9.03 -5.78 17.24
CA VAL A 61 -9.54 -6.04 18.58
C VAL A 61 -10.52 -4.92 18.94
N CYS A 62 -11.68 -5.27 19.49
CA CYS A 62 -12.72 -4.30 19.79
C CYS A 62 -12.22 -3.19 20.73
N GLY A 63 -12.49 -1.94 20.36
CA GLY A 63 -11.98 -0.76 21.07
C GLY A 63 -10.54 -0.36 20.70
N GLY A 64 -9.88 -1.14 19.84
CA GLY A 64 -8.58 -0.80 19.27
C GLY A 64 -8.67 0.22 18.12
N PRO A 65 -7.52 0.56 17.50
CA PRO A 65 -7.46 1.45 16.36
C PRO A 65 -8.31 0.96 15.18
N GLU A 66 -8.85 1.89 14.41
CA GLU A 66 -9.67 1.56 13.25
C GLU A 66 -8.83 0.85 12.18
N PRO A 67 -9.28 -0.33 11.70
CA PRO A 67 -8.48 -1.10 10.77
C PRO A 67 -8.50 -0.49 9.37
N THR A 68 -7.43 -0.74 8.61
CA THR A 68 -7.25 -0.25 7.25
C THR A 68 -7.01 -1.38 6.26
N MET A 69 -7.50 -1.23 5.02
CA MET A 69 -7.28 -2.17 3.91
C MET A 69 -7.33 -1.47 2.54
N TYR A 70 -7.12 -2.25 1.49
CA TYR A 70 -7.26 -1.85 0.07
C TYR A 70 -6.29 -0.74 -0.34
N TYR A 71 -5.02 -0.94 -0.02
CA TYR A 71 -3.95 0.01 -0.31
C TYR A 71 -3.69 0.14 -1.82
N SER A 72 -3.76 1.36 -2.34
CA SER A 72 -3.53 1.70 -3.74
C SER A 72 -2.52 2.82 -3.86
N LEU A 73 -1.42 2.59 -4.57
CA LEU A 73 -0.43 3.61 -4.89
C LEU A 73 -0.84 4.31 -6.18
N ILE A 74 -1.09 5.61 -6.11
CA ILE A 74 -1.49 6.42 -7.26
C ILE A 74 -0.61 7.66 -7.31
N ASP A 75 0.01 7.86 -8.46
CA ASP A 75 0.61 9.13 -8.82
C ASP A 75 -0.34 9.88 -9.79
N PRO A 76 -0.98 10.97 -9.36
CA PRO A 76 -1.87 11.77 -10.20
C PRO A 76 -1.19 12.38 -11.43
N ASP A 77 0.13 12.56 -11.40
CA ASP A 77 0.90 13.14 -12.49
C ASP A 77 1.36 12.07 -13.51
N SER A 78 1.01 10.81 -13.28
CA SER A 78 1.29 9.72 -14.22
C SER A 78 0.69 10.05 -15.60
N PRO A 79 1.49 9.99 -16.69
CA PRO A 79 0.98 10.23 -18.04
C PRO A 79 0.14 9.07 -18.58
N SER A 80 0.10 7.95 -17.87
CA SER A 80 -0.63 6.75 -18.27
C SER A 80 -2.09 6.80 -17.83
N ARG A 81 -2.98 6.19 -18.61
CA ARG A 81 -4.43 6.17 -18.31
C ARG A 81 -4.74 5.53 -16.96
N ASN A 82 -3.98 4.51 -16.56
CA ASN A 82 -4.24 3.73 -15.34
C ASN A 82 -3.23 4.02 -14.22
N PHE A 83 -2.52 5.16 -14.31
CA PHE A 83 -1.51 5.57 -13.33
C PHE A 83 -0.38 4.55 -13.14
N GLU A 84 -0.04 3.78 -14.17
CA GLU A 84 0.92 2.67 -14.19
C GLU A 84 2.34 3.07 -13.79
N THR A 85 2.69 4.34 -13.96
CA THR A 85 4.00 4.90 -13.62
C THR A 85 3.91 5.90 -12.48
N VAL A 86 4.93 5.90 -11.61
CA VAL A 86 5.21 7.00 -10.70
C VAL A 86 6.33 7.85 -11.30
N VAL A 87 6.03 9.11 -11.57
CA VAL A 87 6.93 10.11 -12.14
C VAL A 87 7.23 11.18 -11.08
N GLY A 88 8.45 11.71 -11.09
CA GLY A 88 8.85 12.70 -10.11
C GLY A 88 8.98 12.13 -8.69
N LYS A 89 8.64 12.93 -7.68
CA LYS A 89 9.03 12.68 -6.28
C LYS A 89 7.87 12.37 -5.33
N THR A 90 6.62 12.55 -5.76
CA THR A 90 5.47 12.45 -4.87
C THR A 90 4.42 11.56 -5.50
N ALA A 91 3.95 10.59 -4.72
CA ALA A 91 2.77 9.80 -5.03
C ALA A 91 1.90 9.72 -3.78
N TYR A 92 0.74 9.11 -3.87
CA TYR A 92 -0.18 8.93 -2.74
C TYR A 92 -0.51 7.47 -2.55
N VAL A 93 -0.53 7.05 -1.28
CA VAL A 93 -1.18 5.79 -0.91
C VAL A 93 -2.59 6.11 -0.47
N TYR A 94 -3.56 5.60 -1.22
CA TYR A 94 -4.97 5.60 -0.89
C TYR A 94 -5.31 4.31 -0.15
N TYR A 95 -6.18 4.40 0.85
CA TYR A 95 -6.66 3.24 1.59
C TYR A 95 -8.02 3.47 2.20
N THR A 96 -8.72 2.39 2.49
CA THR A 96 -10.00 2.43 3.18
C THR A 96 -9.76 2.26 4.68
N ARG A 97 -10.30 3.18 5.49
CA ARG A 97 -10.41 3.03 6.95
C ARG A 97 -11.81 2.54 7.31
N PHE A 98 -11.88 1.58 8.21
CA PHE A 98 -13.11 0.89 8.56
C PHE A 98 -13.62 1.33 9.93
N HIS A 99 -14.80 1.93 9.98
CA HIS A 99 -15.44 2.25 11.25
C HIS A 99 -16.16 1.01 11.81
N TYR A 100 -15.92 0.73 13.09
CA TYR A 100 -16.57 -0.35 13.84
C TYR A 100 -17.51 0.24 14.89
N THR A 101 -18.66 -0.37 15.08
CA THR A 101 -19.62 0.01 16.11
C THR A 101 -20.09 -1.25 16.82
N ASN A 102 -20.10 -1.25 18.16
CA ASN A 102 -20.43 -2.43 18.97
C ASN A 102 -19.63 -3.67 18.54
N CYS A 103 -18.33 -3.49 18.27
CA CYS A 103 -17.41 -4.53 17.80
C CYS A 103 -17.75 -5.14 16.43
N GLN A 104 -18.67 -4.56 15.66
CA GLN A 104 -19.03 -5.02 14.33
C GLN A 104 -18.53 -4.07 13.25
N MET A 105 -18.02 -4.63 12.17
CA MET A 105 -17.64 -3.91 10.97
C MET A 105 -18.90 -3.27 10.34
N THR A 106 -18.94 -1.95 10.19
CA THR A 106 -20.10 -1.24 9.61
C THR A 106 -20.02 -1.10 8.09
N LEU A 107 -20.84 -0.28 7.43
CA LEU A 107 -20.60 0.16 6.05
C LEU A 107 -20.00 1.57 5.97
N ASP A 108 -19.80 2.22 7.12
CA ASP A 108 -19.20 3.54 7.20
C ASP A 108 -17.68 3.43 7.02
N ARG A 109 -17.14 4.17 6.05
CA ARG A 109 -15.77 4.06 5.55
C ARG A 109 -15.23 5.40 5.11
N ASP A 110 -14.02 5.69 5.54
CA ASP A 110 -13.25 6.78 4.97
C ASP A 110 -12.35 6.25 3.85
N LEU A 111 -12.34 6.97 2.71
CA LEU A 111 -11.24 6.89 1.77
C LEU A 111 -10.17 7.90 2.19
N VAL A 112 -9.05 7.38 2.69
CA VAL A 112 -7.93 8.20 3.17
C VAL A 112 -6.82 8.17 2.14
N ARG A 113 -6.06 9.27 2.03
CA ARG A 113 -4.80 9.30 1.29
C ARG A 113 -3.69 9.91 2.13
N ILE A 114 -2.49 9.38 1.98
CA ILE A 114 -1.26 9.97 2.53
C ILE A 114 -0.26 10.23 1.40
N PRO A 115 0.45 11.37 1.41
CA PRO A 115 1.55 11.58 0.49
C PRO A 115 2.72 10.68 0.87
N ILE A 116 3.40 10.14 -0.14
CA ILE A 116 4.69 9.47 0.02
C ILE A 116 5.73 10.15 -0.86
N SER A 117 6.97 10.19 -0.37
CA SER A 117 8.12 10.62 -1.16
C SER A 117 8.79 9.41 -1.79
N VAL A 118 8.97 9.44 -3.11
CA VAL A 118 9.75 8.45 -3.84
C VAL A 118 11.12 9.04 -4.10
N THR A 119 12.14 8.49 -3.45
CA THR A 119 13.54 8.89 -3.61
C THR A 119 14.30 7.78 -4.31
N VAL A 120 14.94 8.11 -5.43
CA VAL A 120 15.92 7.24 -6.07
C VAL A 120 17.26 7.44 -5.35
N GLY A 121 17.85 6.34 -4.88
CA GLY A 121 19.18 6.31 -4.26
C GLY A 121 20.22 5.76 -5.21
#